data_AF-A0A1M2VSM4-F1
#
_entry.id   AF-A0A1M2VSM4-F1
#
_cell.length_a   1.000
_cell.length_b   1.000
_cell.length_c   1.000
_cell.angle_alpha   90.00
_cell.angle_beta   90.00
_cell.angle_gamma   90.00
#
_symmetry.space_group_name_H-M   'P 1'
#
loop_
_entity.id
_entity.type
_entity.pdbx_description
1 polymer ?
#
loop_
_entity_poly.entity_id
_entity_poly.type
_entity_poly.pdbx_seq_one_letter_code
_entity_poly.pdbx_strand_id
1 'polypeptide(L)'
;MSSSCSHLLNALKDCLLHSDCVMKQGHLPSECLKEHLNELPEECKSLRQATFECKRGMLDMRKRFRGNNVDLPPPPPKNREQPTPPAPST
;
A
#
# COMPACT_ATOMS: atom_id res chain seq x y z
N MET A 1 -11.69 15.39 -3.14
CA MET A 1 -11.74 14.27 -2.17
C MET A 1 -10.59 14.45 -1.20
N SER A 2 -10.84 14.31 0.08
CA SER A 2 -9.93 14.69 1.17
C SER A 2 -8.56 14.02 1.03
N SER A 3 -7.51 14.84 1.12
CA SER A 3 -6.12 14.56 0.74
C SER A 3 -5.41 13.50 1.59
N SER A 4 -6.02 13.01 2.67
CA SER A 4 -5.35 12.17 3.67
C SER A 4 -5.00 10.75 3.18
N CYS A 5 -5.71 10.19 2.20
CA CYS A 5 -5.44 8.84 1.68
C CYS A 5 -4.89 8.82 0.24
N SER A 6 -4.62 9.99 -0.36
CA SER A 6 -4.17 10.06 -1.76
C SER A 6 -2.83 9.35 -1.96
N HIS A 7 -1.92 9.48 -1.01
CA HIS A 7 -0.63 8.81 -1.04
C HIS A 7 -0.79 7.28 -1.10
N LEU A 8 -1.60 6.70 -0.20
CA LEU A 8 -1.87 5.26 -0.16
C LEU A 8 -2.54 4.77 -1.45
N LEU A 9 -3.47 5.56 -2.00
CA LEU A 9 -4.11 5.24 -3.28
C LEU A 9 -3.12 5.26 -4.46
N ASN A 10 -2.19 6.21 -4.48
CA ASN A 10 -1.17 6.28 -5.52
C ASN A 10 -0.20 5.10 -5.41
N ALA A 11 0.31 4.82 -4.20
CA ALA A 11 1.16 3.66 -3.96
C ALA A 11 0.47 2.34 -4.34
N LEU A 12 -0.82 2.18 -4.02
CA LEU A 12 -1.58 0.98 -4.40
C LEU A 12 -1.73 0.85 -5.93
N LYS A 13 -1.97 1.97 -6.63
CA LYS A 13 -2.03 1.98 -8.10
C LYS A 13 -0.69 1.59 -8.70
N ASP A 14 0.40 2.19 -8.22
CA ASP A 14 1.74 1.88 -8.70
C ASP A 14 2.07 0.40 -8.47
N CYS A 15 1.71 -0.14 -7.30
CA CYS A 15 1.89 -1.56 -7.01
C CYS A 15 1.10 -2.46 -7.97
N LEU A 16 -0.15 -2.10 -8.27
CA LEU A 16 -0.99 -2.85 -9.22
C LEU A 16 -0.44 -2.81 -10.64
N LEU A 17 0.06 -1.66 -11.09
CA LEU A 17 0.67 -1.52 -12.42
C LEU A 17 1.90 -2.41 -12.60
N HIS A 18 2.69 -2.62 -11.54
CA HIS A 18 3.85 -3.53 -11.57
C HIS A 18 3.49 -4.99 -11.26
N SER A 19 2.25 -5.27 -10.85
CA SER A 19 1.83 -6.61 -10.47
C SER A 19 1.58 -7.51 -11.68
N ASP A 20 1.79 -8.80 -11.46
CA ASP A 20 1.56 -9.83 -12.48
C ASP A 20 0.12 -9.86 -13.01
N CYS A 21 -0.87 -9.47 -12.19
CA CYS A 21 -2.27 -9.46 -12.64
C CYS A 21 -2.52 -8.44 -13.76
N VAL A 22 -1.88 -7.27 -13.71
CA VAL A 22 -1.99 -6.27 -14.78
C VAL A 22 -0.98 -6.54 -15.90
N MET A 23 0.26 -6.87 -15.54
CA MET A 23 1.34 -7.05 -16.52
C MET A 23 1.26 -8.37 -17.31
N LYS A 24 0.94 -9.49 -16.65
CA LYS A 24 0.87 -10.81 -17.30
C LYS A 24 -0.53 -11.11 -17.85
N GLN A 25 -1.57 -10.82 -17.07
CA GLN A 25 -2.94 -11.16 -17.49
C GLN A 25 -3.66 -10.03 -18.23
N GLY A 26 -3.22 -8.78 -18.12
CA GLY A 26 -3.86 -7.64 -18.80
C GLY A 26 -5.19 -7.23 -18.17
N HIS A 27 -5.48 -7.66 -16.95
CA HIS A 27 -6.71 -7.32 -16.24
C HIS A 27 -6.69 -5.87 -15.74
N LEU A 28 -7.87 -5.29 -15.55
CA LEU A 28 -7.97 -3.98 -14.92
C LEU A 28 -7.52 -4.07 -13.45
N PRO A 29 -6.84 -3.03 -12.90
CA PRO A 29 -6.44 -3.00 -11.50
C PRO A 29 -7.61 -3.24 -10.53
N SER A 30 -8.81 -2.79 -10.91
CA SER A 30 -10.05 -3.01 -10.16
C SER A 30 -10.47 -4.48 -10.10
N GLU A 31 -10.27 -5.24 -11.19
CA GLU A 31 -10.58 -6.67 -11.28
C GLU A 31 -9.54 -7.47 -10.50
N CYS A 32 -8.26 -7.10 -10.61
CA CYS A 32 -7.18 -7.69 -9.81
C CYS A 32 -7.44 -7.61 -8.30
N LEU A 33 -8.04 -6.52 -7.83
CA LEU A 33 -8.39 -6.32 -6.41
C LEU A 33 -9.67 -7.07 -5.97
N LYS A 34 -10.47 -7.58 -6.89
CA LYS A 34 -11.71 -8.30 -6.59
C LYS A 34 -11.53 -9.80 -6.72
N GLU A 35 -10.97 -10.24 -7.84
CA GLU A 35 -10.93 -11.66 -8.23
C GLU A 35 -9.54 -12.27 -8.01
N HIS A 36 -8.47 -11.51 -8.23
CA HIS A 36 -7.09 -12.02 -8.22
C HIS A 36 -6.26 -11.53 -7.02
N LEU A 37 -6.88 -11.42 -5.85
CA LEU A 37 -6.17 -10.98 -4.64
C LEU A 37 -5.03 -11.93 -4.25
N ASN A 38 -5.17 -13.22 -4.49
CA ASN A 38 -4.16 -14.20 -4.10
C ASN A 38 -2.88 -14.08 -4.94
N GLU A 39 -3.02 -13.74 -6.22
CA GLU A 39 -1.93 -13.55 -7.18
C GLU A 39 -1.16 -12.24 -6.96
N LEU A 40 -1.73 -11.31 -6.20
CA LEU A 40 -1.08 -10.06 -5.87
C LEU A 40 0.08 -10.25 -4.87
N PRO A 41 1.20 -9.54 -5.06
CA PRO A 41 2.29 -9.53 -4.09
C PRO A 41 1.83 -8.97 -2.74
N GLU A 42 2.51 -9.40 -1.67
CA GLU A 42 2.19 -9.02 -0.28
C GLU A 42 2.19 -7.50 -0.07
N GLU A 43 3.08 -6.78 -0.76
CA GLU A 43 3.15 -5.32 -0.72
C GLU A 43 1.83 -4.67 -1.17
N CYS A 44 1.23 -5.14 -2.27
CA CYS A 44 -0.05 -4.61 -2.75
C CYS A 44 -1.20 -4.95 -1.79
N LYS A 45 -1.15 -6.12 -1.13
CA LYS A 45 -2.14 -6.51 -0.11
C LYS A 45 -2.07 -5.60 1.11
N SER A 46 -0.86 -5.28 1.56
CA SER A 46 -0.61 -4.33 2.66
C SER A 46 -1.14 -2.93 2.32
N LEU A 47 -0.81 -2.41 1.13
CA LEU A 47 -1.29 -1.11 0.66
C LEU A 47 -2.81 -1.05 0.56
N ARG A 48 -3.46 -2.14 0.11
CA ARG A 48 -4.92 -2.25 0.06
C ARG A 48 -5.53 -2.14 1.46
N GLN A 49 -4.95 -2.85 2.43
CA GLN A 49 -5.40 -2.80 3.82
C GLN A 49 -5.22 -1.40 4.42
N ALA A 50 -4.04 -0.79 4.24
CA ALA A 50 -3.77 0.57 4.71
C ALA A 50 -4.74 1.60 4.09
N THR A 51 -5.03 1.48 2.79
CA THR A 51 -6.01 2.33 2.10
C THR A 51 -7.42 2.15 2.67
N PHE A 52 -7.82 0.91 2.96
CA PHE A 52 -9.11 0.60 3.58
C PHE A 52 -9.21 1.18 4.99
N GLU A 53 -8.16 1.04 5.80
CA GLU A 53 -8.08 1.60 7.14
C GLU A 53 -8.11 3.12 7.14
N CYS A 54 -7.41 3.76 6.20
CA CYS A 54 -7.42 5.20 6.01
C CYS A 54 -8.82 5.70 5.66
N LYS A 55 -9.50 5.09 4.67
CA LYS A 55 -10.88 5.43 4.31
C LYS A 55 -11.85 5.19 5.46
N ARG A 56 -11.70 4.08 6.18
CA ARG A 56 -12.53 3.74 7.34
C ARG A 56 -12.35 4.76 8.46
N GLY A 57 -11.12 5.19 8.73
CA GLY A 57 -10.80 6.23 9.70
C GLY A 57 -11.37 7.61 9.34
N MET A 58 -11.45 7.94 8.05
CA MET A 58 -12.09 9.17 7.57
C MET A 58 -13.62 9.17 7.73
N LEU A 59 -14.25 8.00 7.57
CA LEU A 59 -15.70 7.83 7.72
C LEU A 59 -16.11 7.74 9.20
N ASP A 60 -15.22 7.25 10.07
CA ASP A 60 -15.47 7.16 11.50
C ASP A 60 -15.31 8.52 12.21
N MET A 61 -16.44 9.16 12.53
CA MET A 61 -16.48 10.44 13.24
C MET A 61 -15.77 10.39 14.61
N ARG A 62 -15.69 9.23 15.27
CA ARG A 62 -15.02 9.09 16.57
C ARG A 62 -13.50 9.22 16.46
N LYS A 63 -12.91 8.90 15.30
CA LYS A 63 -11.46 9.02 15.06
C LYS A 63 -11.03 10.40 14.54
N ARG A 64 -11.97 11.22 14.06
CA ARG A 64 -11.69 12.59 13.60
C ARG A 64 -11.15 13.50 14.71
N PHE A 65 -11.59 13.30 15.95
CA PHE A 65 -11.17 14.13 17.08
C PHE A 65 -9.79 13.77 17.66
N ARG A 66 -9.29 12.54 17.42
CA ARG A 66 -8.01 12.06 17.97
C ARG A 66 -6.90 11.89 16.92
N GLY A 67 -7.17 12.28 15.68
CA GLY A 67 -6.26 12.07 14.56
C GLY A 67 -6.38 10.67 13.97
N ASN A 68 -6.30 10.60 12.64
CA ASN A 68 -6.23 9.34 11.92
C ASN A 68 -4.78 8.84 11.96
N ASN A 69 -4.48 7.78 12.71
CA ASN A 69 -3.13 7.21 12.88
C ASN A 69 -2.54 6.53 11.62
N VAL A 70 -3.09 6.81 10.42
CA VAL A 70 -2.66 6.23 9.14
C VAL A 70 -1.94 7.30 8.31
N ASP A 71 -1.14 8.15 8.95
CA ASP A 71 -0.16 9.04 8.31
C ASP A 71 1.24 8.43 8.37
N LEU A 72 1.34 7.09 8.37
CA LEU A 72 2.65 6.47 8.28
C LEU A 72 3.11 6.57 6.82
N PRO A 73 4.29 7.17 6.55
CA PRO A 73 4.84 7.19 5.21
C PRO A 73 4.95 5.76 4.68
N PRO A 74 4.82 5.56 3.36
CA PRO A 74 4.92 4.25 2.76
C PRO A 74 6.24 3.60 3.17
N PRO A 75 6.26 2.27 3.43
CA PRO A 75 7.54 1.59 3.51
C PRO A 75 8.29 1.83 2.20
N PRO A 76 9.60 2.16 2.25
CA PRO A 76 10.38 2.37 1.05
C PRO A 76 10.29 1.13 0.15
N PRO A 77 10.24 1.31 -1.19
CA PRO A 77 10.16 0.19 -2.13
C PRO A 77 11.34 -0.76 -1.87
N LYS A 78 11.05 -2.04 -1.59
CA LYS A 78 12.02 -3.06 -1.17
C LYS A 78 12.98 -3.53 -2.27
N ASN A 79 13.17 -2.76 -3.34
CA ASN A 79 14.19 -3.00 -4.37
C ASN A 79 15.36 -2.02 -4.22
N ARG A 80 15.93 -1.98 -3.02
CA ARG A 80 17.33 -1.63 -2.85
C ARG A 80 17.89 -2.51 -1.77
N GLU A 81 18.59 -3.55 -2.23
CA GLU A 81 19.69 -4.17 -1.51
C GLU A 81 20.35 -3.12 -0.60
N GLN A 82 20.16 -3.25 0.70
CA GLN A 82 21.09 -2.66 1.66
C GLN A 82 22.09 -3.79 1.93
N PRO A 83 23.32 -3.71 1.41
CA PRO A 83 24.40 -4.47 2.00
C PRO A 83 24.49 -3.99 3.44
N THR A 84 24.23 -4.89 4.38
CA THR A 84 24.56 -4.67 5.78
C THR A 84 26.04 -4.25 5.84
N PRO A 85 26.39 -3.06 6.38
CA PRO A 85 27.77 -2.85 6.77
C PRO A 85 28.06 -3.85 7.91
N PRO A 86 29.14 -4.64 7.84
CA PRO A 86 29.51 -5.52 8.94
C PRO A 86 29.74 -4.66 10.18
N ALA A 87 29.13 -5.07 11.29
CA ALA A 87 29.34 -4.44 12.59
C ALA A 87 30.84 -4.33 12.91
N PRO A 88 31.34 -3.20 13.44
CA PRO A 88 32.68 -3.16 13.99
C PRO A 88 32.69 -3.93 15.31
N SER A 89 33.38 -5.07 15.33
CA SER A 89 33.79 -5.72 16.56
C SER A 89 34.89 -4.89 17.22
N THR A 90 34.65 -4.39 18.43
CA THR A 90 35.70 -3.94 19.35
C THR A 90 35.29 -4.34 20.76
#